data_AF-A0A8K0CNQ5-F1
#
_entry.id   AF-A0A8K0CNQ5-F1
#
_cell.length_a   1.000
_cell.length_b   1.000
_cell.length_c   1.000
_cell.angle_alpha   90.00
_cell.angle_beta   90.00
_cell.angle_gamma   90.00
#
_symmetry.space_group_name_H-M   'P 1'
#
loop_
_entity.id
_entity.type
_entity.pdbx_description
1 polymer ?
#
loop_
_entity_poly.entity_id
_entity_poly.type
_entity_poly.pdbx_seq_one_letter_code
_entity_poly.pdbx_strand_id
1 'polypeptide(L)'
;MIDCALSYRRQGKLFYIRHSKGTKVFYVMFNRDQLGSVLKAIGAHDFLPHNRVLGIVGNVLCRDESITQILCTNSLFAIAGYNDKQMNTTLLPIIMRHTPAAYLFGNIKYASA
;
A
#
# COMPACT_ATOMS: atom_id res chain seq x y z
N MET A 1 11.99 11.37 -4.68
CA MET A 1 12.46 10.39 -3.66
C MET A 1 13.70 9.62 -4.13
N ILE A 2 13.72 9.08 -5.36
CA ILE A 2 14.91 8.39 -5.89
C ILE A 2 16.10 9.36 -5.98
N ASP A 3 15.89 10.58 -6.50
CA ASP A 3 16.97 11.58 -6.62
C ASP A 3 17.51 12.02 -5.25
N CYS A 4 16.64 12.12 -4.25
CA CYS A 4 17.03 12.39 -2.87
C CYS A 4 17.93 11.27 -2.31
N ALA A 5 17.57 10.01 -2.54
CA ALA A 5 18.38 8.88 -2.08
C ALA A 5 19.74 8.81 -2.81
N LEU A 6 19.79 9.06 -4.12
CA LEU A 6 21.02 9.09 -4.90
C LEU A 6 21.95 10.25 -4.46
N SER A 7 21.37 11.44 -4.22
CA SER A 7 22.09 12.61 -3.73
C SER A 7 22.65 12.39 -2.31
N TYR A 8 21.83 11.85 -1.40
CA TYR A 8 22.23 11.60 -0.01
C TYR A 8 23.35 10.55 0.11
N ARG A 9 23.29 9.48 -0.70
CA ARG A 9 24.28 8.38 -0.66
C ARG A 9 25.47 8.58 -1.61
N ARG A 10 25.45 9.62 -2.45
CA ARG A 10 26.38 9.85 -3.58
C ARG A 10 26.63 8.59 -4.41
N GLN A 11 25.56 7.87 -4.74
CA GLN A 11 25.62 6.67 -5.58
C GLN A 11 25.06 6.96 -6.97
N GLY A 12 25.65 6.36 -8.00
CA GLY A 12 25.16 6.51 -9.39
C GLY A 12 24.03 5.55 -9.76
N LYS A 13 23.75 4.53 -8.94
CA LYS A 13 22.76 3.48 -9.23
C LYS A 13 22.13 2.96 -7.93
N LEU A 14 20.88 2.51 -8.01
CA LEU A 14 20.13 1.90 -6.91
C LEU A 14 19.42 0.63 -7.40
N PHE A 15 19.37 -0.40 -6.55
CA PHE A 15 18.51 -1.57 -6.77
C PHE A 15 17.12 -1.30 -6.22
N TYR A 16 16.11 -1.63 -7.03
CA TYR A 16 14.77 -1.15 -6.78
C TYR A 16 13.75 -2.28 -6.79
N ILE A 17 13.21 -2.57 -5.61
CA ILE A 17 12.30 -3.70 -5.36
C ILE A 17 10.90 -3.16 -5.10
N ARG A 18 9.89 -3.75 -5.75
CA ARG A 18 8.49 -3.35 -5.64
C ARG A 18 7.56 -4.54 -5.43
N HIS A 19 6.41 -4.27 -4.81
CA HIS A 19 5.35 -5.24 -4.60
C HIS A 19 3.97 -4.64 -4.92
N SER A 20 3.04 -5.46 -5.41
CA SER A 20 1.64 -5.11 -5.71
C SER A 20 1.50 -3.83 -6.56
N LYS A 21 0.82 -2.80 -6.05
CA LYS A 21 0.63 -1.50 -6.73
C LYS A 21 1.94 -0.82 -7.12
N GLY A 22 3.03 -1.10 -6.40
CA GLY A 22 4.35 -0.55 -6.71
C GLY A 22 4.76 -0.83 -8.16
N THR A 23 4.62 -2.06 -8.65
CA THR A 23 5.10 -2.44 -9.99
C THR A 23 4.38 -1.67 -11.09
N LYS A 24 3.07 -1.48 -10.97
CA LYS A 24 2.27 -0.67 -11.92
C LYS A 24 2.74 0.78 -11.96
N VAL A 25 3.02 1.37 -10.79
CA VAL A 25 3.60 2.71 -10.71
C VAL A 25 4.96 2.77 -11.42
N PHE A 26 5.71 1.67 -11.57
CA PHE A 26 7.08 1.71 -12.13
C PHE A 26 6.98 1.77 -13.64
N TYR A 27 6.16 0.89 -14.18
CA TYR A 27 5.79 0.87 -15.57
C TYR A 27 5.24 2.23 -16.02
N VAL A 28 4.37 2.82 -15.21
CA VAL A 28 3.76 4.12 -15.46
C VAL A 28 4.79 5.28 -15.33
N MET A 29 5.76 5.19 -14.42
CA MET A 29 6.86 6.17 -14.32
C MET A 29 7.85 6.08 -15.49
N PHE A 30 7.96 4.92 -16.14
CA PHE A 30 8.76 4.74 -17.34
C PHE A 30 8.02 5.19 -18.61
N ASN A 31 6.68 5.07 -18.63
CA ASN A 31 5.81 5.48 -19.74
C ASN A 31 4.99 6.73 -19.37
N ARG A 32 5.69 7.87 -19.21
CA ARG A 32 5.13 9.12 -18.68
C ARG A 32 3.99 9.73 -19.51
N ASP A 33 3.92 9.43 -20.80
CA ASP A 33 3.01 10.10 -21.74
C ASP A 33 1.53 9.71 -21.56
N GLN A 34 1.22 8.54 -20.98
CA GLN A 34 -0.16 8.07 -20.74
C GLN A 34 -0.67 8.33 -19.32
N LEU A 35 0.14 8.97 -18.47
CA LEU A 35 -0.06 9.09 -17.03
C LEU A 35 -1.29 9.93 -16.65
N GLY A 36 -1.51 11.05 -17.34
CA GLY A 36 -2.55 12.02 -16.98
C GLY A 36 -3.98 11.47 -17.11
N SER A 37 -4.24 10.62 -18.10
CA SER A 37 -5.59 10.12 -18.41
C SER A 37 -5.98 8.92 -17.55
N VAL A 38 -5.04 8.01 -17.27
CA VAL A 38 -5.28 6.82 -16.44
C VAL A 38 -5.55 7.23 -14.98
N LEU A 39 -4.76 8.16 -14.43
CA LEU A 39 -4.97 8.65 -13.06
C LEU A 39 -6.30 9.40 -12.86
N LYS A 40 -6.77 10.10 -13.90
CA LYS A 40 -8.07 10.77 -13.90
C LYS A 40 -9.23 9.76 -14.01
N ALA A 41 -9.06 8.69 -14.77
CA ALA A 41 -10.05 7.61 -14.92
C ALA A 41 -10.22 6.77 -13.64
N ILE A 42 -9.18 6.67 -12.80
CA ILE A 42 -9.24 5.90 -11.54
C ILE A 42 -10.02 6.66 -10.44
N GLY A 43 -10.47 7.91 -10.67
CA GLY A 43 -11.31 8.62 -9.71
C GLY A 43 -10.64 8.74 -8.35
N ALA A 44 -9.52 9.47 -8.31
CA ALA A 44 -8.64 9.64 -7.18
C ALA A 44 -9.31 10.32 -5.97
N HIS A 45 -10.09 9.57 -5.20
CA HIS A 45 -10.52 9.90 -3.85
C HIS A 45 -9.73 9.05 -2.84
N ASP A 46 -9.39 9.64 -1.69
CA ASP A 46 -8.59 8.99 -0.65
C ASP A 46 -9.33 7.78 -0.10
N PHE A 47 -8.83 6.59 -0.41
CA PHE A 47 -9.47 5.36 0.01
C PHE A 47 -8.70 4.83 1.23
N LEU A 48 -9.39 4.84 2.36
CA LEU A 48 -8.92 4.49 3.71
C LEU A 48 -7.78 5.38 4.25
N PRO A 49 -8.11 6.60 4.73
CA PRO A 49 -7.18 7.37 5.54
C PRO A 49 -6.82 6.57 6.79
N HIS A 50 -5.53 6.28 6.95
CA HIS A 50 -5.00 5.64 8.14
C HIS A 50 -5.12 6.60 9.33
N ASN A 51 -6.18 6.44 10.11
CA ASN A 51 -6.36 7.14 11.38
C ASN A 51 -6.07 6.20 12.55
N ARG A 52 -5.69 6.76 13.70
CA ARG A 52 -5.40 6.00 14.92
C ARG A 52 -6.57 5.08 15.31
N VAL A 53 -7.79 5.49 14.99
CA VAL A 53 -9.03 4.72 15.21
C VAL A 53 -9.06 3.44 14.37
N LEU A 54 -8.79 3.50 13.07
CA LEU A 54 -8.77 2.32 12.19
C LEU A 54 -7.68 1.32 12.61
N GLY A 55 -6.52 1.82 13.05
CA GLY A 55 -5.45 0.96 13.60
C GLY A 55 -5.84 0.26 14.90
N ILE A 56 -6.60 0.92 15.78
CA ILE A 56 -7.11 0.32 17.03
C ILE A 56 -8.23 -0.69 16.72
N VAL A 57 -9.18 -0.32 15.87
CA VAL A 57 -10.29 -1.19 15.45
C VAL A 57 -9.75 -2.44 14.77
N GLY A 58 -8.78 -2.31 13.86
CA GLY A 58 -8.12 -3.46 13.23
C GLY A 58 -7.39 -4.35 14.24
N ASN A 59 -6.76 -3.79 15.27
CA ASN A 59 -6.10 -4.58 16.30
C ASN A 59 -7.10 -5.35 17.18
N VAL A 60 -8.21 -4.71 17.58
CA VAL A 60 -9.23 -5.32 18.43
C VAL A 60 -10.03 -6.38 17.68
N LEU A 61 -10.45 -6.09 16.44
CA LEU A 61 -11.23 -7.01 15.62
C LEU A 61 -10.39 -8.17 15.07
N CYS A 62 -9.08 -8.02 14.93
CA CYS A 62 -8.23 -9.07 14.38
C CYS A 62 -7.35 -9.74 15.43
N ARG A 63 -7.70 -9.61 16.73
CA ARG A 63 -6.99 -10.24 17.84
C ARG A 63 -7.01 -11.77 17.72
N ASP A 64 -5.98 -12.42 18.23
CA ASP A 64 -5.89 -13.88 18.28
C ASP A 64 -7.12 -14.50 18.95
N GLU A 65 -7.62 -15.60 18.38
CA GLU A 65 -8.81 -16.34 18.82
C GLU A 65 -10.15 -15.57 18.73
N SER A 66 -10.16 -14.38 18.13
CA SER A 66 -11.41 -13.66 17.86
C SER A 66 -12.19 -14.32 16.71
N ILE A 67 -13.52 -14.37 16.82
CA ILE A 67 -14.41 -14.86 15.75
C ILE A 67 -14.24 -14.01 14.47
N THR A 68 -13.89 -12.73 14.65
CA THR A 68 -13.65 -11.74 13.59
C THR A 68 -12.31 -11.92 12.88
N GLN A 69 -11.41 -12.81 13.35
CA GLN A 69 -10.14 -13.14 12.70
C GLN A 69 -10.33 -13.71 11.28
N ILE A 70 -11.41 -14.44 11.05
CA ILE A 70 -11.79 -14.95 9.72
C ILE A 70 -12.12 -13.79 8.77
N LEU A 71 -12.85 -12.78 9.24
CA LEU A 71 -13.19 -11.60 8.44
C LEU A 71 -11.93 -10.79 8.10
N CYS A 72 -11.02 -10.62 9.06
CA CYS A 72 -9.75 -9.95 8.82
C CYS A 72 -8.89 -10.67 7.79
N THR A 73 -8.78 -12.00 7.90
CA THR A 73 -8.01 -12.82 6.97
C THR A 73 -8.61 -12.80 5.56
N ASN A 74 -9.93 -12.95 5.45
CA ASN A 74 -10.64 -12.88 4.17
C ASN A 74 -10.57 -11.49 3.54
N SER A 75 -10.66 -10.43 4.33
CA SER A 75 -10.52 -9.05 3.84
C SER A 75 -9.13 -8.81 3.26
N LEU A 76 -8.09 -9.35 3.90
CA LEU A 76 -6.72 -9.24 3.43
C LEU A 76 -6.50 -10.08 2.16
N PHE A 77 -7.05 -11.28 2.08
CA PHE A 77 -7.00 -12.11 0.88
C PHE A 77 -7.77 -11.51 -0.31
N ALA A 78 -8.86 -10.78 -0.06
CA ALA A 78 -9.58 -10.07 -1.12
C ALA A 78 -8.75 -8.94 -1.76
N ILE A 79 -7.84 -8.33 -0.98
CA ILE A 79 -7.03 -7.19 -1.44
C ILE A 79 -5.67 -7.65 -2.00
N ALA A 80 -5.03 -8.62 -1.34
CA ALA A 80 -3.65 -9.03 -1.61
C ALA A 80 -3.52 -10.37 -2.33
N GLY A 81 -4.59 -11.16 -2.41
CA GLY A 81 -4.60 -12.52 -2.96
C GLY A 81 -4.64 -13.60 -1.87
N TYR A 82 -5.26 -14.73 -2.18
CA TYR A 82 -5.50 -15.82 -1.25
C TYR A 82 -4.26 -16.71 -1.08
N ASN A 83 -3.80 -16.88 0.17
CA ASN A 83 -2.72 -17.80 0.51
C ASN A 83 -2.75 -18.13 2.02
N ASP A 84 -3.55 -19.13 2.39
CA ASP A 84 -3.72 -19.56 3.78
C ASP A 84 -2.47 -20.23 4.35
N LYS A 85 -1.80 -21.07 3.56
CA LYS A 85 -0.64 -21.86 4.01
C LYS A 85 0.57 -21.02 4.39
N GLN A 86 0.74 -19.84 3.78
CA GLN A 86 1.85 -18.92 4.09
C GLN A 86 1.46 -17.82 5.08
N MET A 87 0.20 -17.80 5.54
CA MET A 87 -0.30 -16.74 6.41
C MET A 87 -0.22 -17.13 7.89
N ASN A 88 0.61 -16.42 8.65
CA ASN A 88 0.66 -16.58 10.10
C ASN A 88 -0.46 -15.76 10.76
N THR A 89 -1.49 -16.45 11.25
CA THR A 89 -2.68 -15.87 11.86
C THR A 89 -2.39 -15.11 13.16
N THR A 90 -1.31 -15.45 13.88
CA THR A 90 -0.87 -14.75 15.09
C THR A 90 -0.29 -13.36 14.80
N LEU A 91 0.19 -13.14 13.57
CA LEU A 91 0.70 -11.84 13.13
C LEU A 91 -0.39 -10.95 12.52
N LEU A 92 -1.60 -11.49 12.31
CA LEU A 92 -2.73 -10.77 11.72
C LEU A 92 -3.08 -9.45 12.44
N PRO A 93 -3.15 -9.36 13.79
CA PRO A 93 -3.49 -8.10 14.46
C PRO A 93 -2.42 -7.01 14.28
N ILE A 94 -1.17 -7.40 14.05
CA ILE A 94 -0.06 -6.48 13.77
C ILE A 94 -0.16 -6.01 12.31
N ILE A 95 -0.39 -6.93 11.37
CA ILE A 95 -0.53 -6.63 9.94
C ILE A 95 -1.69 -5.67 9.71
N MET A 96 -2.86 -5.95 10.29
CA MET A 96 -4.08 -5.13 10.15
C MET A 96 -3.99 -3.79 10.88
N ARG A 97 -3.11 -3.66 11.88
CA ARG A 97 -2.82 -2.37 12.51
C ARG A 97 -2.02 -1.44 11.60
N HIS A 98 -1.17 -1.97 10.73
CA HIS A 98 -0.35 -1.19 9.80
C HIS A 98 -0.91 -1.15 8.37
N THR A 99 -1.88 -2.00 8.07
CA THR A 99 -2.50 -2.13 6.75
C THR A 99 -3.97 -1.75 6.84
N PRO A 100 -4.47 -0.79 6.04
CA PRO A 100 -3.79 -0.05 4.99
C PRO A 100 -2.97 1.14 5.55
N ALA A 101 -1.76 1.34 5.01
CA ALA A 101 -1.07 2.61 5.13
C ALA A 101 -1.78 3.63 4.22
N ALA A 102 -2.12 4.80 4.76
CA ALA A 102 -2.88 5.83 4.06
C ALA A 102 -2.31 6.06 2.66
N TYR A 103 -3.18 6.08 1.65
CA TYR A 103 -2.79 6.49 0.31
C TYR A 103 -3.64 7.68 -0.10
N LEU A 104 -2.94 8.74 -0.52
CA LEU A 104 -3.53 9.97 -1.00
C LEU A 104 -3.42 9.98 -2.52
N PHE A 105 -4.52 9.80 -3.24
CA PHE A 105 -4.52 9.97 -4.70
C PHE A 105 -4.86 11.42 -5.10
N GLY A 106 -5.45 12.21 -4.20
CA GLY A 106 -5.97 13.56 -4.49
C GLY A 106 -4.93 14.69 -4.58
N ASN A 107 -3.65 14.47 -4.23
CA ASN A 107 -2.60 15.50 -4.35
C ASN A 107 -1.36 14.97 -5.06
N ILE A 108 -1.53 14.28 -6.19
CA ILE A 108 -0.44 14.20 -7.17
C ILE A 108 -0.39 15.56 -7.87
N LYS A 109 0.17 16.57 -7.20
CA LYS A 109 0.93 17.58 -7.91
C LYS A 109 2.10 16.81 -8.49
N TYR A 110 2.00 16.48 -9.78
CA TYR A 110 3.13 15.95 -10.52
C TYR A 110 4.31 16.86 -10.19
N ALA A 111 5.35 16.28 -9.56
CA ALA A 111 6.64 16.94 -9.46
C ALA A 111 7.07 17.22 -10.90
N SER A 112 6.77 18.45 -11.36
CA SER A 112 7.50 19.11 -12.42
C SER A 112 8.98 18.98 -12.07
N ALA A 113 9.77 18.70 -13.10
CA ALA A 113 11.22 18.77 -13.07
C ALA A 113 11.73 20.00 -12.29
#